data_AF-A0A947DWR2-F1
#
_entry.id   AF-A0A947DWR2-F1
#
_cell.length_a   1.000
_cell.length_b   1.000
_cell.length_c   1.000
_cell.angle_alpha   90.00
_cell.angle_beta   90.00
_cell.angle_gamma   90.00
#
_symmetry.space_group_name_H-M   'P 1'
#
loop_
_entity.id
_entity.type
_entity.pdbx_description
1 polymer ?
#
loop_
_entity_poly.entity_id
_entity_poly.type
_entity_poly.pdbx_seq_one_letter_code
_entity_poly.pdbx_strand_id
1 'polypeptide(L)'
;MTQAIDFNDENSNTSDNPSFDSVLQARLSRRGLLRGSVGSAGTTLLGGLALAGCGGGSDALAVVPTPTPAVATETLLSFAAVAKTMADTVTVPAGYTASVLYALGDPLTAATPAYKNDGTDTGFENRAGDHHDGMEWFGLDASGKPSTSAIDRGLLAMNHEATTDETRSSFFLHANGGTSTLPRPAAEVDKETAIHGISVVEVKSTAGKWATVPGSALNFRLTSLSENIQLNGPARGNALMVTKYSTDGTRTRGTLNNCGTGKTPWGTFLTGEENWAGYFFRNAADDTARGDKSVAS
;
A
#
# COMPACT_ATOMS: atom_id res chain seq x y z
N MET A 1 -22.88 31.44 -5.24
CA MET A 1 -22.92 30.06 -4.72
C MET A 1 -21.52 29.73 -4.24
N THR A 2 -21.31 29.64 -2.94
CA THR A 2 -20.10 29.05 -2.37
C THR A 2 -20.16 27.55 -2.68
N GLN A 3 -19.23 27.08 -3.51
CA GLN A 3 -19.03 25.64 -3.70
C GLN A 3 -18.68 25.07 -2.33
N ALA A 4 -19.47 24.11 -1.83
CA ALA A 4 -19.08 23.37 -0.66
C ALA A 4 -17.75 22.68 -0.98
N ILE A 5 -16.69 23.07 -0.26
CA ILE A 5 -15.42 22.36 -0.33
C ILE A 5 -15.68 21.04 0.40
N ASP A 6 -15.53 19.93 -0.31
CA ASP A 6 -15.56 18.60 0.27
C ASP A 6 -14.46 18.54 1.34
N PHE A 7 -14.75 17.97 2.51
CA PHE A 7 -13.76 17.76 3.56
C PHE A 7 -12.54 16.98 3.04
N ASN A 8 -12.72 16.12 2.03
CA ASN A 8 -11.63 15.39 1.40
C ASN A 8 -10.74 16.26 0.48
N ASP A 9 -11.21 17.44 0.09
CA ASP A 9 -10.50 18.40 -0.77
C ASP A 9 -9.98 19.62 0.01
N GLU A 10 -10.11 19.64 1.34
CA GLU A 10 -9.62 20.72 2.18
C GLU A 10 -8.10 20.59 2.43
N ASN A 11 -7.37 21.71 2.41
CA ASN A 11 -5.97 21.69 2.80
C ASN A 11 -5.85 21.54 4.33
N SER A 12 -5.68 20.32 4.81
CA SER A 12 -5.48 20.03 6.24
C SER A 12 -4.11 20.45 6.78
N ASN A 13 -3.18 20.92 5.94
CA ASN A 13 -1.86 21.40 6.34
C ASN A 13 -1.71 22.90 6.06
N THR A 14 -1.97 23.71 7.09
CA THR A 14 -1.85 25.18 7.03
C THR A 14 -0.46 25.69 7.37
N SER A 15 0.57 24.83 7.42
CA SER A 15 1.94 25.28 7.67
C SER A 15 2.51 26.03 6.47
N ASP A 16 3.47 26.92 6.71
CA ASP A 16 4.18 27.66 5.66
C ASP A 16 5.21 26.81 4.88
N ASN A 17 5.15 25.49 5.01
CA ASN A 17 6.06 24.58 4.30
C ASN A 17 5.76 24.60 2.79
N PRO A 18 6.79 24.47 1.93
CA PRO A 18 6.58 24.35 0.49
C PRO A 18 5.68 23.17 0.15
N SER A 19 4.69 23.37 -0.73
CA SER A 19 3.87 22.27 -1.25
C SER A 19 4.73 21.30 -2.07
N PHE A 20 4.33 20.03 -2.17
CA PHE A 20 5.03 19.07 -3.02
C PHE A 20 5.13 19.56 -4.47
N ASP A 21 4.07 20.19 -5.00
CA ASP A 21 4.08 20.80 -6.33
C ASP A 21 5.18 21.85 -6.48
N SER A 22 5.34 22.75 -5.50
CA SER A 22 6.41 23.75 -5.51
C SER A 22 7.81 23.13 -5.51
N VAL A 23 8.01 22.04 -4.76
CA VAL A 23 9.26 21.29 -4.72
C VAL A 23 9.52 20.58 -6.06
N LEU A 24 8.48 19.97 -6.64
CA LEU A 24 8.54 19.30 -7.94
C LEU A 24 8.87 20.28 -9.06
N GLN A 25 8.17 21.41 -9.13
CA GLN A 25 8.44 22.48 -10.09
C GLN A 25 9.88 22.98 -9.96
N ALA A 26 10.35 23.27 -8.74
CA ALA A 26 11.73 23.71 -8.52
C ALA A 26 12.77 22.69 -9.02
N ARG A 27 12.50 21.38 -8.88
CA ARG A 27 13.37 20.30 -9.39
C ARG A 27 13.32 20.22 -10.93
N LEU A 28 12.14 20.32 -11.54
CA LEU A 28 11.97 20.29 -12.98
C LEU A 28 12.60 21.52 -13.66
N SER A 29 12.44 22.72 -13.10
CA SER A 29 13.06 23.95 -13.61
C SER A 29 14.58 23.90 -13.57
N ARG A 30 15.18 23.38 -12.48
CA ARG A 30 16.65 23.19 -12.38
C ARG A 30 17.18 22.24 -13.44
N ARG A 31 16.45 21.15 -13.71
CA ARG A 31 16.80 20.18 -14.77
C ARG A 31 16.66 20.78 -16.17
N GLY A 32 15.69 21.67 -16.38
CA GLY A 32 15.56 22.47 -17.60
C GLY A 32 16.74 23.44 -17.80
N LEU A 33 17.11 24.18 -16.76
CA LEU A 33 18.22 25.14 -16.80
C LEU A 33 19.57 24.46 -17.07
N LEU A 34 19.89 23.38 -16.33
CA LEU A 34 21.13 22.61 -16.53
C LEU A 34 21.23 21.98 -17.92
N ARG A 35 20.10 21.55 -18.51
CA ARG A 35 20.05 21.05 -19.88
C ARG A 35 20.22 22.18 -20.91
N GLY A 36 19.66 23.36 -20.66
CA GLY A 36 19.81 24.53 -21.54
C GLY A 36 21.21 25.16 -21.51
N SER A 37 21.89 25.14 -20.37
CA SER A 37 23.24 25.71 -20.22
C SER A 37 24.35 24.87 -20.85
N VAL A 38 24.19 23.53 -20.93
CA VAL A 38 25.15 22.66 -21.63
C VAL A 38 25.00 22.78 -23.15
N GLY A 39 23.79 23.03 -23.66
CA GLY A 39 23.53 23.21 -25.09
C GLY A 39 24.03 24.53 -25.70
N SER A 40 24.26 25.56 -24.88
CA SER A 40 24.65 26.90 -25.34
C SER A 40 26.15 27.20 -25.20
N ALA A 41 26.89 26.45 -24.38
CA ALA A 41 28.34 26.61 -24.24
C ALA A 41 29.16 25.95 -25.38
N GLY A 42 28.58 24.99 -26.11
CA GLY A 42 29.27 24.28 -27.21
C GLY A 42 29.24 24.99 -28.57
N THR A 43 28.35 25.96 -28.77
CA THR A 43 28.13 26.61 -30.08
C THR A 43 28.84 27.97 -30.25
N THR A 44 29.42 28.53 -29.19
CA THR A 44 30.06 29.85 -29.23
C THR A 44 31.57 29.82 -29.52
N LEU A 45 32.19 28.64 -29.64
CA LEU A 45 33.64 28.51 -29.84
C LEU A 45 34.08 28.06 -31.24
N LEU A 46 33.16 27.82 -32.19
CA LEU A 46 33.50 27.26 -33.52
C LEU A 46 32.83 27.94 -34.74
N GLY A 47 32.24 29.13 -34.61
CA GLY A 47 31.61 29.80 -35.75
C GLY A 47 31.71 31.32 -35.69
N GLY A 48 32.66 31.91 -36.43
CA GLY A 48 32.59 33.36 -36.70
C GLY A 48 33.87 34.12 -37.07
N LEU A 49 34.86 33.51 -37.72
CA LEU A 49 35.77 34.24 -38.63
C LEU A 49 35.18 34.17 -40.05
N ALA A 50 34.43 35.19 -40.47
CA ALA A 50 34.14 35.56 -41.87
C ALA A 50 33.36 36.88 -41.85
N LEU A 51 34.04 38.02 -41.96
CA LEU A 51 34.26 38.81 -43.18
C LEU A 51 33.02 39.59 -43.67
N ALA A 52 33.16 40.91 -43.63
CA ALA A 52 32.22 41.91 -44.11
C ALA A 52 31.89 41.76 -45.60
N GLY A 53 30.63 42.05 -45.96
CA GLY A 53 30.17 42.22 -47.33
C GLY A 53 28.82 42.95 -47.37
N CYS A 54 28.83 44.21 -47.78
CA CYS A 54 27.65 45.00 -48.08
C CYS A 54 26.91 44.43 -49.31
N GLY A 55 25.58 44.36 -49.27
CA GLY A 55 24.77 44.07 -50.45
C GLY A 55 23.29 43.92 -50.08
N GLY A 56 22.47 44.90 -50.46
CA GLY A 56 21.03 44.87 -50.26
C GLY A 56 20.35 43.81 -51.12
N GLY A 57 19.45 43.05 -50.50
CA GLY A 57 18.61 42.06 -51.15
C GLY A 57 17.61 41.51 -50.12
N SER A 58 16.33 41.75 -50.35
CA SER A 58 15.22 41.34 -49.49
C SER A 58 14.93 39.85 -49.66
N ASP A 59 15.86 38.98 -49.27
CA ASP A 59 15.59 37.53 -49.19
C ASP A 59 15.51 37.11 -47.73
N ALA A 60 14.31 36.67 -47.34
CA ALA A 60 14.07 36.10 -46.03
C ALA A 60 15.05 34.93 -45.81
N LEU A 61 15.89 35.05 -44.78
CA LEU A 61 16.79 33.98 -44.36
C LEU A 61 15.96 32.72 -44.16
N ALA A 62 16.24 31.69 -44.96
CA ALA A 62 15.65 30.38 -44.78
C ALA A 62 15.96 29.93 -43.34
N VAL A 63 14.91 29.83 -42.52
CA VAL A 63 15.02 29.26 -41.18
C VAL A 63 15.43 27.80 -41.37
N VAL A 64 16.70 27.50 -41.12
CA VAL A 64 17.19 26.13 -41.03
C VAL A 64 16.37 25.48 -39.92
N PRO A 65 15.65 24.37 -40.18
CA PRO A 65 14.87 23.71 -39.15
C PRO A 65 15.85 23.27 -38.06
N THR A 66 15.66 23.81 -36.86
CA THR A 66 16.41 23.39 -35.67
C THR A 66 16.27 21.87 -35.56
N PRO A 67 17.37 21.09 -35.58
CA PRO A 67 17.26 19.64 -35.44
C PRO A 67 16.58 19.35 -34.11
N THR A 68 15.42 18.67 -34.17
CA THR A 68 14.72 18.19 -32.99
C THR A 68 15.74 17.42 -32.15
N PRO A 69 15.99 17.82 -30.88
CA PRO A 69 16.92 17.12 -30.02
C PRO A 69 16.51 15.65 -30.00
N ALA A 70 17.43 14.75 -30.35
CA ALA A 70 17.20 13.33 -30.23
C ALA A 70 16.78 13.04 -28.79
N VAL A 71 15.56 12.53 -28.62
CA VAL A 71 15.08 12.10 -27.31
C VAL A 71 16.03 11.02 -26.84
N ALA A 72 16.69 11.26 -25.69
CA ALA A 72 17.59 10.28 -25.11
C ALA A 72 16.83 8.96 -24.94
N THR A 73 17.42 7.87 -25.41
CA THR A 73 16.84 6.53 -25.25
C THR A 73 16.62 6.25 -23.77
N GLU A 74 15.37 5.98 -23.37
CA GLU A 74 15.04 5.60 -21.99
C GLU A 74 15.72 4.26 -21.67
N THR A 75 16.71 4.27 -20.78
CA THR A 75 17.49 3.08 -20.43
C THR A 75 16.98 2.36 -19.19
N LEU A 76 16.12 2.99 -18.40
CA LEU A 76 15.56 2.41 -17.17
C LEU A 76 14.36 1.49 -17.43
N LEU A 77 13.61 1.75 -18.51
CA LEU A 77 12.40 1.00 -18.86
C LEU A 77 12.70 0.06 -20.04
N SER A 78 13.42 -1.02 -19.75
CA SER A 78 13.94 -1.96 -20.76
C SER A 78 12.94 -3.03 -21.22
N PHE A 79 11.63 -2.76 -21.12
CA PHE A 79 10.57 -3.68 -21.53
C PHE A 79 9.57 -2.98 -22.45
N ALA A 80 8.96 -3.75 -23.37
CA ALA A 80 7.88 -3.23 -24.20
C ALA A 80 6.61 -3.05 -23.35
N ALA A 81 5.94 -1.90 -23.51
CA ALA A 81 4.68 -1.63 -22.83
C ALA A 81 3.62 -2.71 -23.14
N VAL A 82 2.86 -3.12 -22.12
CA VAL A 82 1.79 -4.11 -22.24
C VAL A 82 0.49 -3.41 -22.65
N ALA A 83 -0.26 -4.02 -23.59
CA ALA A 83 -1.54 -3.48 -24.03
C ALA A 83 -2.60 -3.59 -22.92
N LYS A 84 -3.52 -2.61 -22.86
CA LYS A 84 -4.69 -2.67 -21.97
C LYS A 84 -5.59 -3.84 -22.38
N THR A 85 -6.18 -4.50 -21.41
CA THR A 85 -7.09 -5.63 -21.62
C THR A 85 -8.13 -5.69 -20.51
N MET A 86 -9.28 -6.30 -20.81
CA MET A 86 -10.36 -6.62 -19.84
C MET A 86 -10.38 -8.12 -19.51
N ALA A 87 -9.41 -8.89 -20.01
CA ALA A 87 -9.30 -10.31 -19.67
C ALA A 87 -8.98 -10.46 -18.18
N ASP A 88 -9.61 -11.44 -17.54
CA ASP A 88 -9.37 -11.80 -16.13
C ASP A 88 -8.05 -12.58 -15.98
N THR A 89 -6.95 -11.89 -16.25
CA THR A 89 -5.60 -12.46 -16.19
C THR A 89 -4.55 -11.37 -16.00
N VAL A 90 -3.44 -11.73 -15.35
CA VAL A 90 -2.28 -10.85 -15.22
C VAL A 90 -1.45 -10.96 -16.50
N THR A 91 -1.42 -9.89 -17.30
CA THR A 91 -0.59 -9.81 -18.51
C THR A 91 0.72 -9.07 -18.21
N VAL A 92 1.86 -9.69 -18.49
CA VAL A 92 3.21 -9.13 -18.25
C VAL A 92 3.99 -8.95 -19.56
N PRO A 93 5.06 -8.13 -19.58
CA PRO A 93 5.90 -7.96 -20.78
C PRO A 93 6.53 -9.28 -21.24
N ALA A 94 6.89 -9.36 -22.53
CA ALA A 94 7.61 -10.51 -23.07
C ALA A 94 8.92 -10.77 -22.29
N GLY A 95 9.17 -12.03 -21.94
CA GLY A 95 10.31 -12.45 -21.12
C GLY A 95 10.08 -12.42 -19.60
N TYR A 96 8.91 -11.96 -19.14
CA TYR A 96 8.51 -11.99 -17.73
C TYR A 96 7.48 -13.10 -17.46
N THR A 97 7.39 -13.52 -16.20
CA THR A 97 6.37 -14.43 -15.69
C THR A 97 5.74 -13.86 -14.42
N ALA A 98 4.50 -14.24 -14.15
CA ALA A 98 3.82 -13.99 -12.89
C ALA A 98 3.31 -15.32 -12.31
N SER A 99 3.41 -15.48 -11.00
CA SER A 99 2.91 -16.65 -10.27
C SER A 99 2.36 -16.22 -8.92
N VAL A 100 1.31 -16.89 -8.46
CA VAL A 100 0.75 -16.68 -7.12
C VAL A 100 1.78 -17.13 -6.09
N LEU A 101 2.11 -16.25 -5.15
CA LEU A 101 3.02 -16.53 -4.04
C LEU A 101 2.26 -16.88 -2.75
N TYR A 102 1.21 -16.12 -2.47
CA TYR A 102 0.45 -16.18 -1.24
C TYR A 102 -0.96 -15.64 -1.50
N ALA A 103 -1.98 -16.43 -1.19
CA ALA A 103 -3.38 -16.13 -1.45
C ALA A 103 -4.23 -16.34 -0.20
N LEU A 104 -5.42 -15.73 -0.16
CA LEU A 104 -6.42 -15.94 0.89
C LEU A 104 -6.54 -17.42 1.25
N GLY A 105 -6.57 -17.71 2.55
CA GLY A 105 -6.77 -19.05 3.07
C GLY A 105 -5.52 -19.93 3.12
N ASP A 106 -4.41 -19.54 2.48
CA ASP A 106 -3.15 -20.29 2.51
C ASP A 106 -2.72 -20.57 3.95
N PRO A 107 -2.33 -21.81 4.30
CA PRO A 107 -2.03 -22.17 5.67
C PRO A 107 -0.70 -21.57 6.14
N LEU A 108 -0.69 -20.93 7.31
CA LEU A 108 0.56 -20.47 7.93
C LEU A 108 1.27 -21.58 8.70
N THR A 109 0.50 -22.53 9.22
CA THR A 109 1.01 -23.64 10.04
C THR A 109 0.89 -24.96 9.30
N ALA A 110 1.73 -25.93 9.64
CA ALA A 110 1.64 -27.28 9.08
C ALA A 110 0.37 -28.04 9.51
N ALA A 111 -0.27 -27.63 10.62
CA ALA A 111 -1.50 -28.24 11.12
C ALA A 111 -2.76 -27.68 10.43
N THR A 112 -2.69 -26.48 9.86
CA THR A 112 -3.79 -25.86 9.13
C THR A 112 -3.93 -26.56 7.77
N PRO A 113 -5.10 -27.15 7.44
CA PRO A 113 -5.27 -27.84 6.17
C PRO A 113 -5.26 -26.86 4.99
N ALA A 114 -4.97 -27.38 3.80
CA ALA A 114 -5.05 -26.60 2.57
C ALA A 114 -6.43 -25.94 2.43
N TYR A 115 -6.44 -24.71 1.91
CA TYR A 115 -7.65 -23.94 1.68
C TYR A 115 -8.52 -24.64 0.63
N LYS A 116 -9.80 -24.87 0.96
CA LYS A 116 -10.74 -25.52 0.04
C LYS A 116 -11.40 -24.52 -0.90
N ASN A 117 -11.52 -23.27 -0.46
CA ASN A 117 -12.17 -22.21 -1.23
C ASN A 117 -13.63 -22.53 -1.59
N ASP A 118 -14.34 -23.20 -0.66
CA ASP A 118 -15.76 -23.60 -0.80
C ASP A 118 -16.65 -22.96 0.28
N GLY A 119 -16.09 -21.99 1.04
CA GLY A 119 -16.76 -21.30 2.12
C GLY A 119 -16.90 -22.11 3.42
N THR A 120 -16.41 -23.36 3.46
CA THR A 120 -16.45 -24.20 4.67
C THR A 120 -15.19 -24.10 5.53
N ASP A 121 -14.12 -23.48 5.01
CA ASP A 121 -12.86 -23.33 5.75
C ASP A 121 -13.03 -22.52 7.03
N THR A 122 -12.32 -22.90 8.09
CA THR A 122 -12.29 -22.19 9.37
C THR A 122 -10.83 -21.97 9.80
N GLY A 123 -10.63 -21.33 10.96
CA GLY A 123 -9.30 -21.14 11.53
C GLY A 123 -8.49 -20.06 10.81
N PHE A 124 -9.15 -18.95 10.44
CA PHE A 124 -8.51 -17.88 9.67
C PHE A 124 -7.43 -17.15 10.46
N GLU A 125 -7.39 -17.27 11.78
CA GLU A 125 -6.24 -16.86 12.61
C GLU A 125 -4.95 -17.62 12.30
N ASN A 126 -5.01 -18.73 11.55
CA ASN A 126 -3.87 -19.53 11.10
C ASN A 126 -3.77 -19.65 9.57
N ARG A 127 -4.46 -18.79 8.83
CA ARG A 127 -4.46 -18.73 7.35
C ARG A 127 -4.07 -17.34 6.86
N ALA A 128 -3.81 -17.17 5.58
CA ALA A 128 -3.81 -15.84 4.97
C ALA A 128 -5.18 -15.18 5.16
N GLY A 129 -5.17 -13.88 5.40
CA GLY A 129 -6.38 -13.07 5.40
C GLY A 129 -6.82 -12.73 3.97
N ASP A 130 -7.75 -11.79 3.86
CA ASP A 130 -8.37 -11.40 2.59
C ASP A 130 -7.95 -9.99 2.18
N HIS A 131 -8.13 -9.67 0.90
CA HIS A 131 -7.80 -8.35 0.33
C HIS A 131 -6.41 -7.88 0.76
N HIS A 132 -5.40 -8.66 0.37
CA HIS A 132 -4.00 -8.33 0.62
C HIS A 132 -3.70 -6.90 0.15
N ASP A 133 -3.10 -6.09 1.02
CA ASP A 133 -2.71 -4.71 0.70
C ASP A 133 -1.21 -4.51 0.97
N GLY A 134 -0.82 -3.37 1.55
CA GLY A 134 0.58 -2.99 1.74
C GLY A 134 1.42 -4.10 2.36
N MET A 135 2.66 -4.21 1.88
CA MET A 135 3.57 -5.29 2.25
C MET A 135 5.02 -4.83 2.28
N GLU A 136 5.82 -5.48 3.11
CA GLU A 136 7.24 -5.18 3.29
C GLU A 136 8.07 -6.45 3.41
N TRP A 137 9.28 -6.41 2.82
CA TRP A 137 10.23 -7.52 2.82
C TRP A 137 11.29 -7.36 3.92
N PHE A 138 11.56 -8.43 4.67
CA PHE A 138 12.62 -8.50 5.68
C PHE A 138 13.52 -9.70 5.41
N GLY A 139 14.70 -9.47 4.82
CA GLY A 139 15.63 -10.53 4.45
C GLY A 139 16.10 -11.36 5.65
N LEU A 140 16.28 -12.67 5.42
CA LEU A 140 16.83 -13.62 6.37
C LEU A 140 18.04 -14.31 5.77
N ASP A 141 19.11 -14.44 6.54
CA ASP A 141 20.26 -15.24 6.12
C ASP A 141 19.97 -16.76 6.15
N ALA A 142 20.95 -17.56 5.74
CA ALA A 142 20.84 -19.01 5.73
C ALA A 142 20.56 -19.62 7.13
N SER A 143 20.93 -18.92 8.21
CA SER A 143 20.67 -19.34 9.59
C SER A 143 19.32 -18.84 10.14
N GLY A 144 18.58 -18.05 9.37
CA GLY A 144 17.28 -17.49 9.76
C GLY A 144 17.39 -16.21 10.58
N LYS A 145 18.53 -15.52 10.54
CA LYS A 145 18.72 -14.23 11.21
C LYS A 145 18.43 -13.06 10.25
N PRO A 146 17.98 -11.91 10.76
CA PRO A 146 17.78 -10.72 9.94
C PRO A 146 19.02 -10.37 9.12
N SER A 147 18.82 -10.09 7.83
CA SER A 147 19.88 -9.74 6.90
C SER A 147 19.40 -8.64 5.95
N THR A 148 20.26 -7.64 5.74
CA THR A 148 20.00 -6.53 4.81
C THR A 148 20.46 -6.83 3.38
N SER A 149 21.17 -7.93 3.16
CA SER A 149 21.72 -8.32 1.85
C SER A 149 21.20 -9.66 1.33
N ALA A 150 20.47 -10.43 2.15
CA ALA A 150 19.84 -11.66 1.69
C ALA A 150 18.64 -11.36 0.80
N ILE A 151 18.56 -12.03 -0.35
CA ILE A 151 17.57 -11.77 -1.40
C ILE A 151 16.76 -13.01 -1.79
N ASP A 152 17.04 -14.17 -1.20
CA ASP A 152 16.46 -15.47 -1.56
C ASP A 152 15.63 -16.07 -0.42
N ARG A 153 15.64 -15.45 0.77
CA ARG A 153 14.85 -15.85 1.93
C ARG A 153 14.53 -14.63 2.77
N GLY A 154 13.33 -14.58 3.33
CA GLY A 154 12.90 -13.46 4.15
C GLY A 154 11.51 -13.65 4.73
N LEU A 155 11.08 -12.67 5.52
CA LEU A 155 9.71 -12.52 5.96
C LEU A 155 9.02 -11.51 5.05
N LEU A 156 7.82 -11.87 4.58
CA LEU A 156 6.88 -10.95 3.97
C LEU A 156 5.84 -10.60 5.03
N ALA A 157 5.88 -9.36 5.51
CA ALA A 157 4.82 -8.80 6.35
C ALA A 157 3.81 -8.12 5.43
N MET A 158 2.53 -8.40 5.62
CA MET A 158 1.47 -8.00 4.69
C MET A 158 0.18 -7.71 5.43
N ASN A 159 -0.48 -6.64 5.01
CA ASN A 159 -1.79 -6.25 5.49
C ASN A 159 -2.91 -7.06 4.81
N HIS A 160 -4.03 -7.21 5.52
CA HIS A 160 -5.29 -7.78 5.05
C HIS A 160 -6.40 -6.78 5.35
N GLU A 161 -6.80 -6.03 4.34
CA GLU A 161 -7.51 -4.77 4.51
C GLU A 161 -9.01 -4.95 4.74
N ALA A 162 -9.63 -5.73 3.87
CA ALA A 162 -11.06 -5.72 3.67
C ALA A 162 -11.65 -7.14 3.57
N THR A 163 -12.98 -7.20 3.56
CA THR A 163 -13.73 -8.38 3.14
C THR A 163 -14.81 -7.98 2.15
N THR A 164 -15.46 -8.96 1.55
CA THR A 164 -16.61 -8.71 0.68
C THR A 164 -17.71 -8.02 1.47
N ASP A 165 -18.13 -6.85 0.97
CA ASP A 165 -19.25 -6.06 1.45
C ASP A 165 -20.55 -6.89 1.57
N GLU A 166 -21.38 -6.61 2.58
CA GLU A 166 -22.56 -7.42 2.91
C GLU A 166 -23.63 -7.45 1.82
N THR A 167 -23.58 -6.51 0.86
CA THR A 167 -24.49 -6.50 -0.30
C THR A 167 -24.10 -7.52 -1.37
N ARG A 168 -22.96 -8.21 -1.21
CA ARG A 168 -22.43 -9.19 -2.16
C ARG A 168 -22.25 -10.56 -1.50
N SER A 169 -22.38 -11.61 -2.30
CA SER A 169 -22.13 -12.97 -1.83
C SER A 169 -20.64 -13.29 -1.81
N SER A 170 -20.14 -13.82 -0.70
CA SER A 170 -18.78 -14.33 -0.55
C SER A 170 -18.79 -15.86 -0.43
N PHE A 171 -18.78 -16.56 -1.56
CA PHE A 171 -18.79 -18.04 -1.57
C PHE A 171 -17.47 -18.68 -1.16
N PHE A 172 -16.38 -17.91 -1.18
CA PHE A 172 -15.07 -18.35 -0.72
C PHE A 172 -14.94 -18.32 0.81
N LEU A 173 -15.71 -17.43 1.47
CA LEU A 173 -15.75 -17.34 2.93
C LEU A 173 -16.98 -18.04 3.53
N HIS A 174 -18.12 -18.08 2.85
CA HIS A 174 -19.35 -18.66 3.37
C HIS A 174 -19.99 -19.59 2.34
N ALA A 175 -20.24 -20.85 2.71
CA ALA A 175 -20.75 -21.85 1.77
C ALA A 175 -22.12 -21.49 1.14
N ASN A 176 -22.92 -20.66 1.83
CA ASN A 176 -24.20 -20.14 1.35
C ASN A 176 -24.11 -18.72 0.77
N GLY A 177 -22.90 -18.17 0.62
CA GLY A 177 -22.66 -16.80 0.15
C GLY A 177 -22.74 -15.72 1.23
N GLY A 178 -23.08 -16.05 2.48
CA GLY A 178 -23.18 -15.10 3.60
C GLY A 178 -24.55 -14.42 3.68
N THR A 179 -24.89 -13.93 4.87
CA THR A 179 -26.17 -13.26 5.15
C THR A 179 -26.10 -11.77 4.75
N SER A 180 -26.99 -11.33 3.87
CA SER A 180 -27.05 -9.94 3.37
C SER A 180 -28.02 -9.02 4.12
N THR A 181 -28.58 -9.49 5.24
CA THR A 181 -29.51 -8.71 6.09
C THR A 181 -28.95 -8.51 7.48
N LEU A 182 -29.15 -7.31 8.03
CA LEU A 182 -28.76 -6.99 9.41
C LEU A 182 -29.83 -7.41 10.44
N PRO A 183 -29.45 -7.85 11.65
CA PRO A 183 -28.08 -8.14 12.07
C PRO A 183 -27.56 -9.44 11.45
N ARG A 184 -26.28 -9.48 11.10
CA ARG A 184 -25.63 -10.70 10.60
C ARG A 184 -25.39 -11.70 11.74
N PRO A 185 -25.37 -13.01 11.47
CA PRO A 185 -25.00 -14.01 12.46
C PRO A 185 -23.60 -13.78 13.01
N ALA A 186 -23.43 -13.89 14.33
CA ALA A 186 -22.14 -13.66 14.98
C ALA A 186 -21.00 -14.52 14.40
N ALA A 187 -21.29 -15.79 14.06
CA ALA A 187 -20.30 -16.68 13.46
C ALA A 187 -19.81 -16.21 12.08
N GLU A 188 -20.63 -15.51 11.30
CA GLU A 188 -20.17 -14.90 10.05
C GLU A 188 -19.22 -13.73 10.33
N VAL A 189 -19.60 -12.88 11.28
CA VAL A 189 -18.79 -11.73 11.72
C VAL A 189 -17.44 -12.18 12.32
N ASP A 190 -17.42 -13.22 13.15
CA ASP A 190 -16.19 -13.76 13.74
C ASP A 190 -15.22 -14.25 12.66
N LYS A 191 -15.75 -14.86 11.60
CA LYS A 191 -14.97 -15.34 10.46
C LYS A 191 -14.42 -14.20 9.61
N GLU A 192 -15.24 -13.18 9.36
CA GLU A 192 -14.87 -11.98 8.60
C GLU A 192 -13.86 -11.13 9.34
N THR A 193 -14.04 -10.93 10.64
CA THR A 193 -13.09 -10.19 11.47
C THR A 193 -11.72 -10.90 11.56
N ALA A 194 -11.69 -12.23 11.47
CA ALA A 194 -10.46 -13.03 11.48
C ALA A 194 -9.65 -12.97 10.17
N ILE A 195 -10.23 -12.53 9.04
CA ILE A 195 -9.50 -12.36 7.77
C ILE A 195 -8.87 -10.97 7.60
N HIS A 196 -9.12 -10.04 8.52
CA HIS A 196 -8.40 -8.77 8.58
C HIS A 196 -7.07 -8.88 9.33
N GLY A 197 -6.27 -7.82 9.25
CA GLY A 197 -5.11 -7.61 10.11
C GLY A 197 -3.81 -7.72 9.34
N ILE A 198 -2.88 -8.50 9.89
CA ILE A 198 -1.53 -8.66 9.37
C ILE A 198 -1.20 -10.15 9.31
N SER A 199 -0.48 -10.57 8.28
CA SER A 199 0.28 -11.81 8.31
C SER A 199 1.76 -11.53 8.16
N VAL A 200 2.57 -12.26 8.89
CA VAL A 200 3.99 -12.41 8.61
C VAL A 200 4.21 -13.84 8.15
N VAL A 201 4.79 -14.01 6.96
CA VAL A 201 5.09 -15.33 6.39
C VAL A 201 6.53 -15.41 5.93
N GLU A 202 7.20 -16.51 6.28
CA GLU A 202 8.51 -16.82 5.71
C GLU A 202 8.34 -17.24 4.25
N VAL A 203 9.19 -16.67 3.40
CA VAL A 203 9.21 -16.90 1.96
C VAL A 203 10.63 -17.22 1.54
N LYS A 204 10.79 -18.19 0.64
CA LYS A 204 12.08 -18.63 0.13
C LYS A 204 12.05 -18.88 -1.37
N SER A 205 13.14 -18.53 -2.05
CA SER A 205 13.45 -18.90 -3.41
C SER A 205 14.30 -20.17 -3.44
N THR A 206 13.87 -21.16 -4.21
CA THR A 206 14.68 -22.36 -4.51
C THR A 206 14.75 -22.54 -6.01
N ALA A 207 15.97 -22.48 -6.57
CA ALA A 207 16.19 -22.53 -8.02
C ALA A 207 15.33 -21.50 -8.80
N GLY A 208 15.19 -20.29 -8.25
CA GLY A 208 14.40 -19.20 -8.85
C GLY A 208 12.89 -19.30 -8.65
N LYS A 209 12.38 -20.34 -7.97
CA LYS A 209 10.96 -20.48 -7.63
C LYS A 209 10.70 -20.01 -6.21
N TRP A 210 9.82 -19.05 -6.07
CA TRP A 210 9.39 -18.49 -4.78
C TRP A 210 8.21 -19.27 -4.21
N ALA A 211 8.25 -19.54 -2.91
CA ALA A 211 7.15 -20.14 -2.17
C ALA A 211 7.16 -19.65 -0.72
N THR A 212 5.99 -19.67 -0.08
CA THR A 212 5.90 -19.59 1.38
C THR A 212 6.50 -20.84 2.02
N VAL A 213 6.87 -20.74 3.30
CA VAL A 213 7.33 -21.87 4.11
C VAL A 213 6.28 -22.15 5.20
N PRO A 214 5.25 -22.97 4.90
CA PRO A 214 4.25 -23.35 5.90
C PRO A 214 4.91 -24.03 7.11
N GLY A 215 4.45 -23.67 8.31
CA GLY A 215 5.00 -24.20 9.56
C GLY A 215 6.34 -23.58 9.98
N SER A 216 6.83 -22.54 9.30
CA SER A 216 7.89 -21.72 9.88
C SER A 216 7.44 -21.16 11.23
N ALA A 217 8.31 -21.23 12.23
CA ALA A 217 8.06 -20.66 13.56
C ALA A 217 7.98 -19.12 13.54
N LEU A 218 8.35 -18.50 12.42
CA LEU A 218 8.25 -17.05 12.21
C LEU A 218 6.89 -16.64 11.63
N ASN A 219 6.07 -17.59 11.19
CA ASN A 219 4.76 -17.29 10.64
C ASN A 219 3.77 -16.95 11.77
N PHE A 220 3.05 -15.84 11.62
CA PHE A 220 1.93 -15.53 12.51
C PHE A 220 0.89 -14.62 11.86
N ARG A 221 -0.31 -14.61 12.45
CA ARG A 221 -1.34 -13.60 12.20
C ARG A 221 -1.49 -12.68 13.39
N LEU A 222 -1.73 -11.42 13.10
CA LEU A 222 -2.46 -10.52 13.99
C LEU A 222 -3.79 -10.25 13.33
N THR A 223 -4.89 -10.45 14.05
CA THR A 223 -6.25 -10.21 13.57
C THR A 223 -6.86 -9.07 14.38
N SER A 224 -8.05 -8.62 13.99
CA SER A 224 -8.85 -7.66 14.76
C SER A 224 -9.24 -8.17 16.16
N LEU A 225 -9.13 -9.48 16.41
CA LEU A 225 -9.42 -10.11 17.70
C LEU A 225 -8.16 -10.43 18.53
N SER A 226 -6.95 -10.19 18.01
CA SER A 226 -5.72 -10.45 18.75
C SER A 226 -5.67 -9.65 20.05
N GLU A 227 -5.38 -10.31 21.17
CA GLU A 227 -5.42 -9.66 22.47
C GLU A 227 -4.09 -9.01 22.85
N ASN A 228 -4.14 -8.07 23.79
CA ASN A 228 -2.97 -7.42 24.40
C ASN A 228 -2.10 -6.61 23.43
N ILE A 229 -2.70 -5.99 22.41
CA ILE A 229 -1.99 -5.00 21.58
C ILE A 229 -1.76 -3.74 22.43
N GLN A 230 -0.50 -3.39 22.67
CA GLN A 230 -0.16 -2.29 23.56
C GLN A 230 -0.36 -0.94 22.88
N LEU A 231 -1.06 -0.03 23.58
CA LEU A 231 -1.05 1.38 23.23
C LEU A 231 0.22 2.00 23.79
N ASN A 232 0.88 2.82 22.97
CA ASN A 232 2.09 3.55 23.33
C ASN A 232 1.97 5.02 22.91
N GLY A 233 2.86 5.87 23.41
CA GLY A 233 2.86 7.30 23.11
C GLY A 233 1.93 8.12 24.03
N PRO A 234 1.75 9.42 23.74
CA PRO A 234 1.13 10.38 24.67
C PRO A 234 -0.32 10.10 25.04
N ALA A 235 -1.07 9.39 24.19
CA ALA A 235 -2.48 9.05 24.45
C ALA A 235 -2.66 7.81 25.34
N ARG A 236 -1.59 7.05 25.62
CA ARG A 236 -1.65 5.84 26.45
C ARG A 236 -2.16 6.17 27.85
N GLY A 237 -3.20 5.48 28.30
CA GLY A 237 -3.80 5.67 29.62
C GLY A 237 -4.73 6.88 29.72
N ASN A 238 -4.96 7.60 28.62
CA ASN A 238 -5.96 8.66 28.58
C ASN A 238 -7.37 8.10 28.82
N ALA A 239 -8.24 8.87 29.49
CA ALA A 239 -9.62 8.46 29.78
C ALA A 239 -10.43 8.08 28.53
N LEU A 240 -10.14 8.70 27.37
CA LEU A 240 -10.78 8.38 26.08
C LEU A 240 -10.34 7.02 25.50
N MET A 241 -9.23 6.45 25.98
CA MET A 241 -8.77 5.12 25.59
C MET A 241 -9.37 4.01 26.49
N VAL A 242 -10.10 4.37 27.54
CA VAL A 242 -10.69 3.40 28.48
C VAL A 242 -11.92 2.74 27.88
N THR A 243 -11.90 1.42 27.87
CA THR A 243 -13.03 0.57 27.42
C THR A 243 -13.31 -0.53 28.44
N LYS A 244 -14.36 -1.33 28.21
CA LYS A 244 -14.60 -2.54 29.01
C LYS A 244 -13.44 -3.55 28.90
N TYR A 245 -12.69 -3.55 27.81
CA TYR A 245 -11.55 -4.45 27.61
C TYR A 245 -10.27 -3.91 28.24
N SER A 246 -9.99 -2.61 28.07
CA SER A 246 -8.85 -1.92 28.70
C SER A 246 -9.36 -0.87 29.66
N THR A 247 -9.57 -1.28 30.91
CA THR A 247 -10.09 -0.40 31.98
C THR A 247 -9.11 0.70 32.39
N ASP A 248 -7.85 0.59 31.97
CA ASP A 248 -6.76 1.53 32.20
C ASP A 248 -6.30 2.25 30.92
N GLY A 249 -6.93 1.99 29.77
CA GLY A 249 -6.62 2.65 28.48
C GLY A 249 -5.20 2.38 27.95
N THR A 250 -4.59 1.25 28.29
CA THR A 250 -3.19 0.94 27.94
C THR A 250 -3.02 -0.12 26.85
N ARG A 251 -4.12 -0.76 26.43
CA ARG A 251 -4.12 -1.81 25.39
C ARG A 251 -5.42 -1.82 24.59
N THR A 252 -5.38 -2.48 23.45
CA THR A 252 -6.53 -2.73 22.58
C THR A 252 -6.59 -4.18 22.13
N ARG A 253 -7.66 -4.53 21.41
CA ARG A 253 -7.76 -5.75 20.63
C ARG A 253 -7.43 -5.45 19.18
N GLY A 254 -6.48 -6.20 18.66
CA GLY A 254 -6.19 -6.36 17.26
C GLY A 254 -5.81 -5.09 16.53
N THR A 255 -5.94 -5.20 15.23
CA THR A 255 -5.84 -4.10 14.27
C THR A 255 -6.81 -4.38 13.12
N LEU A 256 -7.35 -3.33 12.49
CA LEU A 256 -8.43 -3.45 11.52
C LEU A 256 -8.22 -2.50 10.34
N ASN A 257 -8.68 -2.92 9.16
CA ASN A 257 -8.64 -2.15 7.93
C ASN A 257 -7.24 -1.60 7.62
N ASN A 258 -6.29 -2.54 7.66
CA ASN A 258 -4.89 -2.31 7.42
C ASN A 258 -4.65 -2.07 5.93
N CYS A 259 -4.29 -0.85 5.53
CA CYS A 259 -4.15 -0.46 4.12
C CYS A 259 -2.66 -0.40 3.73
N GLY A 260 -2.04 0.77 3.84
CA GLY A 260 -0.63 0.99 3.53
C GLY A 260 0.35 0.50 4.60
N THR A 261 1.63 0.49 4.24
CA THR A 261 2.70 0.03 5.12
C THR A 261 3.91 0.94 5.12
N GLY A 262 4.79 0.72 6.10
CA GLY A 262 6.14 1.25 6.07
C GLY A 262 7.11 0.31 6.76
N LYS A 263 8.35 0.31 6.28
CA LYS A 263 9.47 -0.38 6.91
C LYS A 263 10.40 0.60 7.58
N THR A 264 10.64 0.42 8.86
CA THR A 264 11.61 1.25 9.58
C THR A 264 13.05 0.83 9.30
N PRO A 265 14.02 1.75 9.41
CA PRO A 265 15.45 1.41 9.25
C PRO A 265 15.97 0.40 10.29
N TRP A 266 15.30 0.26 11.44
CA TRP A 266 15.66 -0.70 12.50
C TRP A 266 14.88 -2.01 12.39
N GLY A 267 14.21 -2.27 11.26
CA GLY A 267 13.66 -3.58 10.94
C GLY A 267 12.30 -3.88 11.56
N THR A 268 11.45 -2.87 11.73
CA THR A 268 10.05 -3.06 12.16
C THR A 268 9.07 -2.77 11.02
N PHE A 269 7.96 -3.49 11.03
CA PHE A 269 6.82 -3.28 10.15
C PHE A 269 5.87 -2.26 10.76
N LEU A 270 5.41 -1.31 9.95
CA LEU A 270 4.35 -0.37 10.28
C LEU A 270 3.15 -0.66 9.37
N THR A 271 1.97 -0.70 9.97
CA THR A 271 0.68 -0.83 9.28
C THR A 271 -0.18 0.40 9.59
N GLY A 272 -1.01 0.83 8.65
CA GLY A 272 -1.96 1.93 8.83
C GLY A 272 -3.41 1.43 8.84
N GLU A 273 -4.15 1.74 9.90
CA GLU A 273 -5.61 1.56 9.94
C GLU A 273 -6.28 2.74 9.22
N GLU A 274 -6.99 2.49 8.11
CA GLU A 274 -7.56 3.55 7.28
C GLU A 274 -9.05 3.76 7.58
N ASN A 275 -9.92 2.90 7.04
CA ASN A 275 -11.38 3.04 7.08
C ASN A 275 -12.00 2.33 8.29
N TRP A 276 -11.28 2.27 9.42
CA TRP A 276 -11.70 1.55 10.63
C TRP A 276 -13.05 2.04 11.16
N ALA A 277 -13.37 3.33 11.01
CA ALA A 277 -14.62 3.93 11.50
C ALA A 277 -15.87 3.30 10.86
N GLY A 278 -15.78 2.79 9.64
CA GLY A 278 -16.90 2.14 8.93
C GLY A 278 -17.37 0.84 9.60
N TYR A 279 -16.55 0.23 10.45
CA TYR A 279 -16.88 -1.01 11.16
C TYR A 279 -17.61 -0.76 12.49
N PHE A 280 -17.74 0.51 12.90
CA PHE A 280 -18.43 0.88 14.13
C PHE A 280 -19.81 1.44 13.81
N PHE A 281 -20.83 0.77 14.32
CA PHE A 281 -22.21 1.25 14.25
C PHE A 281 -22.70 1.66 15.63
N ARG A 282 -23.47 2.76 15.68
CA ARG A 282 -24.19 3.19 16.88
C ARG A 282 -25.68 3.09 16.61
N ASN A 283 -26.42 2.56 17.57
CA ASN A 283 -27.87 2.64 17.56
C ASN A 283 -28.29 4.12 17.52
N ALA A 284 -29.29 4.47 16.71
CA ALA A 284 -29.85 5.82 16.63
C ALA A 284 -30.28 6.40 18.00
N ALA A 285 -30.62 5.56 18.98
CA ALA A 285 -30.97 5.98 20.34
C ALA A 285 -29.77 6.13 21.31
N ASP A 286 -28.54 5.80 20.90
CA ASP A 286 -27.36 5.78 21.79
C ASP A 286 -27.04 7.18 22.36
N ASP A 287 -27.16 8.24 21.56
CA ASP A 287 -26.94 9.62 22.01
C ASP A 287 -27.92 10.00 23.14
N THR A 288 -29.19 9.59 23.02
CA THR A 288 -30.21 9.83 24.07
C THR A 288 -29.89 9.03 25.33
N ALA A 289 -29.40 7.80 25.20
CA ALA A 289 -29.08 6.93 26.34
C ALA A 289 -27.85 7.40 27.13
N ARG A 290 -26.90 8.08 26.48
CA ARG A 290 -25.68 8.59 27.13
C ARG A 290 -25.85 9.97 27.78
N GLY A 291 -26.85 10.75 27.34
CA GLY A 291 -26.99 12.16 27.70
C GLY A 291 -25.83 13.01 27.16
N ASP A 292 -25.67 14.24 27.68
CA ASP A 292 -24.56 15.13 27.30
C ASP A 292 -23.26 14.75 28.04
N LYS A 293 -22.70 13.61 27.66
CA LYS A 293 -21.37 13.17 28.08
C LYS A 293 -20.38 13.31 26.93
N SER A 294 -20.36 14.46 26.25
CA SER A 294 -19.21 14.81 25.44
C SER A 294 -18.00 14.86 26.38
N VAL A 295 -17.21 13.79 26.40
CA VAL A 295 -16.01 13.71 27.21
C VAL A 295 -14.98 14.61 26.55
N ALA A 296 -15.00 15.88 26.92
CA ALA A 296 -13.95 16.84 26.67
C ALA A 296 -13.55 17.45 28.01
N SER A 297 -12.63 16.78 28.68
CA SER A 297 -11.76 17.36 29.71
C SER A 297 -10.39 16.72 29.62
#